data_AF-A0A5C7FJR2-F1
#
_entry.id   AF-A0A5C7FJR2-F1
#
_cell.length_a   1.000
_cell.length_b   1.000
_cell.length_c   1.000
_cell.angle_alpha   90.00
_cell.angle_beta   90.00
_cell.angle_gamma   90.00
#
_symmetry.space_group_name_H-M   'P 1'
#
loop_
_entity.id
_entity.type
_entity.pdbx_description
1 polymer ?
#
loop_
_entity_poly.entity_id
_entity_poly.type
_entity_poly.pdbx_seq_one_letter_code
_entity_poly.pdbx_strand_id
1 'polypeptide(L)'
;MRLTALFLLILFYCLPVFGQQPLPSKELPSHLRSRPQMSLTGIWTGELLQNEGGIADRFEFTMQLWQNGIFLHGTAHVQLGEIWAEMKLSGFELPNGSWKLTETEILRSQKPEDLSWCMKMYELRVGYTAEGMTLHGPWWGNSKFGPCVPGSVRLKVKKKSA
;
A
#
# COMPACT_ATOMS: atom_id res chain seq x y z
N MET A 1 -11.27 -85.93 54.93
CA MET A 1 -9.98 -85.30 55.29
C MET A 1 -9.46 -84.52 54.08
N ARG A 2 -9.34 -83.18 54.21
CA ARG A 2 -8.48 -82.21 53.49
C ARG A 2 -8.43 -82.34 51.96
N LEU A 3 -9.18 -81.60 51.13
CA LEU A 3 -9.17 -80.15 50.83
C LEU A 3 -7.77 -79.50 50.79
N THR A 4 -7.25 -79.29 49.58
CA THR A 4 -6.38 -78.16 49.23
C THR A 4 -6.58 -77.82 47.75
N ALA A 5 -7.21 -76.67 47.53
CA ALA A 5 -7.33 -75.98 46.25
C ALA A 5 -6.02 -75.24 45.94
N LEU A 6 -5.60 -75.21 44.67
CA LEU A 6 -4.62 -74.24 44.18
C LEU A 6 -5.30 -73.40 43.09
N PHE A 7 -5.76 -72.22 43.49
CA PHE A 7 -6.32 -71.19 42.62
C PHE A 7 -5.14 -70.42 42.01
N LEU A 8 -4.96 -70.50 40.70
CA LEU A 8 -4.00 -69.68 39.95
C LEU A 8 -4.70 -68.36 39.57
N LEU A 9 -4.43 -67.31 40.36
CA LEU A 9 -4.84 -65.94 40.10
C LEU A 9 -3.83 -65.30 39.13
N ILE A 10 -4.20 -65.18 37.86
CA ILE A 10 -3.46 -64.36 36.88
C ILE A 10 -3.94 -62.92 37.04
N LEU A 11 -3.09 -62.10 37.67
CA LEU A 11 -3.26 -60.65 37.78
C LEU A 11 -3.03 -59.99 36.41
N PHE A 12 -4.10 -59.47 35.81
CA PHE A 12 -4.05 -58.53 34.71
C PHE A 12 -3.46 -57.20 35.20
N TYR A 13 -2.21 -56.91 34.84
CA TYR A 13 -1.63 -55.58 34.98
C TYR A 13 -2.11 -54.71 33.81
N CYS A 14 -3.22 -53.98 34.01
CA CYS A 14 -3.53 -52.80 33.20
C CYS A 14 -2.63 -51.65 33.66
N LEU A 15 -1.58 -51.36 32.90
CA LEU A 15 -0.85 -50.09 33.06
C LEU A 15 -1.75 -48.95 32.52
N PRO A 16 -1.96 -47.86 33.27
CA PRO A 16 -2.59 -46.68 32.72
C PRO A 16 -1.63 -46.06 31.70
N VAL A 17 -2.05 -46.03 30.44
CA VAL A 17 -1.41 -45.23 29.39
C VAL A 17 -1.55 -43.78 29.82
N PHE A 18 -0.47 -43.24 30.38
CA PHE A 18 -0.37 -41.84 30.75
C PHE A 18 -0.44 -41.01 29.46
N GLY A 19 -1.58 -40.35 29.25
CA GLY A 19 -1.79 -39.47 28.11
C GLY A 19 -0.71 -38.39 28.07
N GLN A 20 0.10 -38.38 27.01
CA GLN A 20 0.92 -37.23 26.70
C GLN A 20 -0.02 -36.06 26.39
N GLN A 21 -0.14 -35.12 27.32
CA GLN A 21 -0.72 -33.82 27.01
C GLN A 21 0.16 -33.19 25.92
N PRO A 22 -0.38 -32.81 24.76
CA PRO A 22 0.38 -32.04 23.79
C PRO A 22 0.87 -30.77 24.49
N LEU A 23 2.19 -30.55 24.42
CA LEU A 23 2.84 -29.34 24.93
C LEU A 23 2.08 -28.11 24.42
N PRO A 24 1.78 -27.13 25.30
CA PRO A 24 1.13 -25.90 24.88
C PRO A 24 1.99 -25.27 23.79
N SER A 25 1.44 -25.16 22.58
CA SER A 25 2.06 -24.42 21.50
C SER A 25 2.34 -23.02 22.02
N LYS A 26 3.61 -22.67 22.14
CA LYS A 26 4.07 -21.35 22.56
C LYS A 26 3.49 -20.33 21.58
N GLU A 27 2.35 -19.74 21.94
CA GLU A 27 1.73 -18.68 21.15
C GLU A 27 2.75 -17.57 21.00
N LEU A 28 3.19 -17.33 19.77
CA LEU A 28 4.10 -16.25 19.46
C LEU A 28 3.45 -14.94 19.96
N PRO A 29 4.17 -14.08 20.71
CA PRO A 29 3.62 -12.80 21.17
C PRO A 29 2.92 -12.08 20.03
N SER A 30 1.70 -11.60 20.27
CA SER A 30 0.86 -10.90 19.28
C SER A 30 1.55 -9.69 18.62
N HIS A 31 2.58 -9.15 19.26
CA HIS A 31 3.45 -8.08 18.76
C HIS A 31 4.38 -8.50 17.61
N LEU A 32 4.57 -9.81 17.37
CA LEU A 32 5.36 -10.36 16.26
C LEU A 32 4.50 -10.79 15.06
N ARG A 33 3.18 -10.57 15.10
CA ARG A 33 2.38 -10.61 13.87
C ARG A 33 2.87 -9.45 13.00
N SER A 34 3.64 -9.76 11.95
CA SER A 34 3.86 -8.80 10.88
C SER A 34 2.47 -8.36 10.42
N ARG A 35 2.14 -7.08 10.66
CA ARG A 35 1.03 -6.50 9.92
C ARG A 35 1.38 -6.75 8.46
N PRO A 36 0.50 -7.37 7.65
CA PRO A 36 0.78 -7.46 6.22
C PRO A 36 1.08 -6.03 5.77
N GLN A 37 2.34 -5.79 5.40
CA GLN A 37 2.80 -4.49 4.94
C GLN A 37 2.08 -4.30 3.62
N MET A 38 0.97 -3.55 3.66
CA MET A 38 0.15 -3.32 2.48
C MET A 38 1.01 -2.58 1.47
N SER A 39 1.24 -3.26 0.34
CA SER A 39 2.05 -2.70 -0.73
C SER A 39 1.23 -1.66 -1.48
N LEU A 40 1.85 -0.52 -1.76
CA LEU A 40 1.35 0.49 -2.69
C LEU A 40 1.66 0.15 -4.15
N THR A 41 2.32 -0.99 -4.41
CA THR A 41 2.59 -1.45 -5.77
C THR A 41 1.29 -1.65 -6.54
N GLY A 42 1.16 -1.00 -7.69
CA GLY A 42 -0.04 -1.09 -8.51
C GLY A 42 -0.30 0.17 -9.34
N ILE A 43 -1.42 0.14 -10.05
CA ILE A 43 -1.93 1.29 -10.80
C ILE A 43 -2.99 1.97 -9.95
N TRP A 44 -2.86 3.27 -9.78
CA TRP A 44 -3.73 4.13 -8.99
C TRP A 44 -4.34 5.17 -9.92
N THR A 45 -5.65 5.29 -9.95
CA THR A 45 -6.38 6.18 -10.88
C THR A 45 -7.33 7.09 -10.11
N GLY A 46 -7.50 8.31 -10.58
CA GLY A 46 -8.42 9.27 -10.02
C GLY A 46 -8.13 10.66 -10.54
N GLU A 47 -8.06 11.63 -9.62
CA GLU A 47 -8.02 13.04 -9.97
C GLU A 47 -6.88 13.77 -9.28
N LEU A 48 -6.31 14.72 -10.00
CA LEU A 48 -5.48 15.79 -9.45
C LEU A 48 -6.31 17.07 -9.49
N LEU A 49 -6.47 17.67 -8.32
CA LEU A 49 -7.22 18.91 -8.12
C LEU A 49 -6.23 20.04 -7.91
N GLN A 50 -6.48 21.19 -8.53
CA GLN A 50 -5.68 22.39 -8.38
C GLN A 50 -6.53 23.49 -7.74
N ASN A 51 -5.94 24.29 -6.86
CA ASN A 51 -6.61 25.47 -6.32
C ASN A 51 -6.80 26.54 -7.43
N GLU A 52 -7.63 27.54 -7.15
CA GLU A 52 -7.94 28.63 -8.08
C GLU A 52 -6.68 29.36 -8.57
N GLY A 53 -6.68 29.76 -9.84
CA GLY A 53 -5.56 30.43 -10.52
C GLY A 53 -4.77 29.54 -11.48
N GLY A 54 -5.24 28.31 -11.69
CA GLY A 54 -4.72 27.37 -12.68
C GLY A 54 -5.30 27.48 -14.08
N ILE A 55 -4.86 26.59 -14.97
CA ILE A 55 -5.50 26.39 -16.28
C ILE A 55 -6.83 25.62 -16.16
N ALA A 56 -6.98 24.82 -15.10
CA ALA A 56 -8.17 24.05 -14.76
C ALA A 56 -8.08 23.60 -13.30
N ASP A 57 -9.24 23.30 -12.72
CA ASP A 57 -9.34 22.87 -11.31
C ASP A 57 -9.22 21.35 -11.14
N ARG A 58 -9.35 20.59 -12.23
CA ARG A 58 -9.38 19.12 -12.22
C ARG A 58 -8.67 18.54 -13.43
N PHE A 59 -7.89 17.51 -13.18
CA PHE A 59 -7.17 16.72 -14.16
C PHE A 59 -7.41 15.23 -13.92
N GLU A 60 -7.48 14.45 -14.98
CA GLU A 60 -7.37 13.00 -14.88
C GLU A 60 -5.96 12.65 -14.45
N PHE A 61 -5.83 11.74 -13.49
CA PHE A 61 -4.54 11.45 -12.87
C PHE A 61 -4.37 9.97 -12.59
N THR A 62 -3.21 9.44 -12.99
CA THR A 62 -2.84 8.04 -12.77
C THR A 62 -1.41 7.97 -12.22
N MET A 63 -1.17 7.10 -11.24
CA MET A 63 0.16 6.73 -10.79
C MET A 63 0.38 5.23 -10.95
N GLN A 64 1.48 4.82 -11.57
CA GLN A 64 1.95 3.44 -11.54
C GLN A 64 3.12 3.37 -10.57
N LEU A 65 2.94 2.63 -9.48
CA LEU A 65 3.86 2.59 -8.34
C LEU A 65 4.46 1.21 -8.17
N TRP A 66 5.73 1.18 -7.75
CA TRP A 66 6.47 -0.02 -7.34
C TRP A 66 7.16 0.24 -6.01
N GLN A 67 6.83 -0.57 -5.00
CA GLN A 67 7.34 -0.43 -3.64
C GLN A 67 8.45 -1.43 -3.35
N ASN A 68 9.55 -0.95 -2.77
CA ASN A 68 10.62 -1.76 -2.20
C ASN A 68 10.91 -1.29 -0.77
N GLY A 69 10.35 -1.98 0.22
CA GLY A 69 10.41 -1.57 1.62
C GLY A 69 9.76 -0.20 1.84
N ILE A 70 10.54 0.75 2.35
CA ILE A 70 10.11 2.14 2.59
C ILE A 70 10.23 3.04 1.36
N PHE A 71 10.75 2.54 0.23
CA PHE A 71 10.98 3.31 -0.97
C PHE A 71 9.91 3.02 -2.03
N LEU A 72 9.58 4.06 -2.80
CA LEU A 72 8.71 3.99 -3.97
C LEU A 72 9.42 4.55 -5.19
N HIS A 73 9.13 3.96 -6.35
CA HIS A 73 9.43 4.54 -7.65
C HIS A 73 8.26 4.29 -8.60
N GLY A 74 8.20 5.03 -9.69
CA GLY A 74 7.25 4.76 -10.76
C GLY A 74 7.01 5.92 -11.70
N THR A 75 5.78 6.01 -12.22
CA THR A 75 5.36 7.09 -13.11
C THR A 75 4.03 7.72 -12.68
N ALA A 76 3.88 9.01 -12.94
CA ALA A 76 2.64 9.76 -12.82
C ALA A 76 2.21 10.24 -14.21
N HIS A 77 0.94 10.11 -14.53
CA HIS A 77 0.34 10.59 -15.76
C HIS A 77 -0.78 11.57 -15.41
N VAL A 78 -0.69 12.80 -15.93
CA VAL A 78 -1.71 13.85 -15.77
C VAL A 78 -2.28 14.23 -17.12
N GLN A 79 -3.60 14.42 -17.20
CA GLN A 79 -4.30 14.70 -18.45
C GLN A 79 -5.47 15.68 -18.29
N LEU A 80 -5.62 16.56 -19.27
CA LEU A 80 -6.76 17.45 -19.50
C LEU A 80 -7.03 17.50 -21.01
N GLY A 81 -7.97 16.67 -21.48
CA GLY A 81 -8.21 16.50 -22.92
C GLY A 81 -6.95 16.01 -23.65
N GLU A 82 -6.51 16.76 -24.65
CA GLU A 82 -5.30 16.47 -25.45
C GLU A 82 -3.99 16.93 -24.77
N ILE A 83 -4.07 17.63 -23.63
CA ILE A 83 -2.92 18.11 -22.88
C ILE A 83 -2.55 17.07 -21.84
N TRP A 84 -1.39 16.43 -21.97
CA TRP A 84 -0.98 15.35 -21.06
C TRP A 84 0.53 15.26 -20.88
N ALA A 85 0.95 14.69 -19.76
CA ALA A 85 2.35 14.35 -19.53
C ALA A 85 2.48 13.09 -18.69
N GLU A 86 3.54 12.33 -18.97
CA GLU A 86 4.03 11.27 -18.10
C GLU A 86 5.34 11.70 -17.46
N MET A 87 5.41 11.60 -16.14
CA MET A 87 6.55 11.96 -15.32
C MET A 87 7.06 10.73 -14.58
N LYS A 88 8.38 10.59 -14.50
CA LYS A 88 9.02 9.67 -13.57
C LYS A 88 8.91 10.21 -12.15
N LEU A 89 8.65 9.34 -11.17
CA LEU A 89 8.63 9.71 -9.76
C LEU A 89 9.44 8.75 -8.89
N SER A 90 9.89 9.27 -7.75
CA SER A 90 10.49 8.51 -6.66
C SER A 90 10.01 9.04 -5.31
N GLY A 91 10.14 8.25 -4.26
CA GLY A 91 9.68 8.66 -2.94
C GLY A 91 9.97 7.66 -1.83
N PHE A 92 9.51 8.00 -0.64
CA PHE A 92 9.71 7.19 0.56
C PHE A 92 8.63 7.43 1.62
N GLU A 93 8.46 6.46 2.52
CA GLU A 93 7.58 6.55 3.67
C GLU A 93 8.18 7.44 4.76
N LEU A 94 7.37 8.35 5.30
CA LEU A 94 7.70 9.24 6.40
C LEU A 94 7.35 8.58 7.75
N PRO A 95 7.98 8.99 8.87
CA PRO A 95 7.68 8.44 10.20
C PRO A 95 6.21 8.56 10.64
N ASN A 96 5.46 9.51 10.07
CA ASN A 96 4.03 9.70 10.32
C ASN A 96 3.12 8.78 9.47
N GLY A 97 3.69 7.84 8.70
CA GLY A 97 2.97 6.89 7.83
C GLY A 97 2.48 7.49 6.51
N SER A 98 2.82 8.74 6.20
CA SER A 98 2.57 9.34 4.87
C SER A 98 3.73 9.07 3.91
N TRP A 99 3.50 9.24 2.62
CA TRP A 99 4.47 8.98 1.56
C TRP A 99 4.86 10.28 0.89
N LYS A 100 6.15 10.61 0.95
CA LYS A 100 6.71 11.74 0.22
C LYS A 100 7.14 11.28 -1.16
N LEU A 101 6.47 11.76 -2.21
CA LEU A 101 6.79 11.45 -3.60
C LEU A 101 7.23 12.73 -4.34
N THR A 102 8.13 12.60 -5.30
CA THR A 102 8.63 13.70 -6.14
C THR A 102 8.73 13.24 -7.58
N GLU A 103 8.14 14.01 -8.50
CA GLU A 103 8.41 13.87 -9.94
C GLU A 103 9.82 14.35 -10.25
N THR A 104 10.61 13.50 -10.90
CA THR A 104 12.04 13.77 -11.14
C THR A 104 12.35 14.10 -12.59
N GLU A 105 11.51 13.69 -13.53
CA GLU A 105 11.77 13.79 -14.97
C GLU A 105 10.46 13.75 -15.76
N ILE A 106 10.36 14.52 -16.85
CA ILE A 106 9.28 14.41 -17.84
C ILE A 106 9.71 13.37 -18.87
N LEU A 107 9.00 12.25 -18.95
CA LEU A 107 9.34 11.17 -19.86
C LEU A 107 8.78 11.42 -21.27
N ARG A 108 7.55 11.92 -21.34
CA ARG A 108 6.85 12.30 -22.58
C ARG A 108 5.70 13.24 -22.26
N SER A 109 5.33 14.09 -23.21
CA SER A 109 4.20 14.99 -23.03
C SER A 109 3.68 15.61 -24.33
N GLN A 110 2.45 16.10 -24.28
CA GLN A 110 1.81 16.91 -25.30
C GLN A 110 1.18 18.14 -24.67
N LYS A 111 1.57 19.33 -25.12
CA LYS A 111 1.03 20.61 -24.66
C LYS A 111 1.26 21.71 -25.70
N PRO A 112 0.48 22.80 -25.66
CA PRO A 112 0.85 24.07 -26.30
C PRO A 112 2.23 24.58 -25.88
N GLU A 113 2.86 25.42 -26.71
CA GLU A 113 4.22 25.95 -26.47
C GLU A 113 4.30 26.88 -25.25
N ASP A 114 3.24 27.66 -25.04
CA ASP A 114 3.07 28.63 -23.96
C ASP A 114 2.81 28.00 -22.59
N LEU A 115 2.43 26.73 -22.54
CA LEU A 115 2.25 25.98 -21.29
C LEU A 115 3.59 25.44 -20.77
N SER A 116 3.75 25.33 -19.45
CA SER A 116 4.89 24.61 -18.84
C SER A 116 4.39 23.53 -17.89
N TRP A 117 5.05 22.38 -17.94
CA TRP A 117 4.77 21.30 -17.00
C TRP A 117 5.28 21.64 -15.60
N CYS A 118 4.43 21.40 -14.63
CA CYS A 118 4.79 21.46 -13.23
C CYS A 118 5.40 20.13 -12.79
N MET A 119 6.63 20.18 -12.26
CA MET A 119 7.26 19.07 -11.54
C MET A 119 6.75 19.08 -10.11
N LYS A 120 6.00 18.04 -9.75
CA LYS A 120 5.23 18.00 -8.51
C LYS A 120 5.91 17.19 -7.41
N MET A 121 5.62 17.59 -6.19
CA MET A 121 5.92 16.91 -4.94
C MET A 121 4.60 16.63 -4.23
N TYR A 122 4.54 15.49 -3.55
CA TYR A 122 3.33 14.99 -2.91
C TYR A 122 3.63 14.53 -1.49
N GLU A 123 2.67 14.71 -0.58
CA GLU A 123 2.62 13.99 0.69
C GLU A 123 1.29 13.23 0.75
N LEU A 124 1.33 11.92 0.49
CA LEU A 124 0.12 11.12 0.30
C LEU A 124 -0.11 10.17 1.48
N ARG A 125 -1.37 10.02 1.90
CA ARG A 125 -1.80 9.07 2.92
C ARG A 125 -2.67 7.99 2.30
N VAL A 126 -2.52 6.79 2.83
CA VAL A 126 -3.37 5.65 2.50
C VAL A 126 -4.67 5.77 3.30
N GLY A 127 -5.81 5.69 2.63
CA GLY A 127 -7.12 5.60 3.25
C GLY A 127 -7.87 4.35 2.80
N TYR A 128 -8.89 3.94 3.55
CA TYR A 128 -9.76 2.80 3.23
C TYR A 128 -11.19 3.26 3.11
N THR A 129 -11.86 2.82 2.04
CA THR A 129 -13.28 3.06 1.78
C THR A 129 -13.96 1.73 1.49
N ALA A 130 -15.30 1.71 1.43
CA ALA A 130 -16.05 0.52 1.03
C ALA A 130 -15.64 -0.01 -0.37
N GLU A 131 -15.13 0.87 -1.23
CA GLU A 131 -14.71 0.52 -2.60
C GLU A 131 -13.28 -0.02 -2.66
N GLY A 132 -12.45 0.26 -1.64
CA GLY A 132 -11.08 -0.21 -1.54
C GLY A 132 -10.11 0.84 -1.00
N MET A 133 -8.82 0.61 -1.28
CA MET A 133 -7.74 1.50 -0.89
C MET A 133 -7.74 2.79 -1.72
N THR A 134 -7.42 3.88 -1.04
CA THR A 134 -7.28 5.21 -1.61
C THR A 134 -5.92 5.79 -1.26
N LEU A 135 -5.41 6.66 -2.13
CA LEU A 135 -4.21 7.44 -1.89
C LEU A 135 -4.57 8.91 -2.09
N HIS A 136 -4.39 9.73 -1.06
CA HIS A 136 -4.84 11.12 -1.08
C HIS A 136 -3.91 12.04 -0.30
N GLY A 137 -3.85 13.30 -0.69
CA GLY A 137 -3.03 14.29 0.01
C GLY A 137 -2.72 15.53 -0.82
N PRO A 138 -2.02 16.51 -0.24
CA PRO A 138 -1.62 17.71 -0.95
C PRO A 138 -0.54 17.43 -2.00
N TRP A 139 -0.48 18.32 -2.99
CA TRP A 139 0.65 18.45 -3.91
C TRP A 139 1.05 19.91 -4.08
N TRP A 140 2.33 20.12 -4.36
CA TRP A 140 2.93 21.41 -4.70
C TRP A 140 4.00 21.19 -5.76
N GLY A 141 4.49 22.23 -6.42
CA GLY A 141 5.50 22.04 -7.46
C GLY A 141 6.01 23.32 -8.07
N ASN A 142 6.94 23.16 -9.00
CA ASN A 142 7.51 24.25 -9.78
C ASN A 142 7.51 23.90 -11.27
N SER A 143 7.34 24.92 -12.09
CA SER A 143 7.48 24.87 -13.54
C SER A 143 8.68 25.73 -13.97
N LYS A 144 8.93 25.82 -15.28
CA LYS A 144 9.96 26.75 -15.80
C LYS A 144 9.63 28.23 -15.51
N PHE A 145 8.35 28.53 -15.21
CA PHE A 145 7.87 29.87 -14.91
C PHE A 145 7.80 30.18 -13.41
N GLY A 146 8.21 29.24 -12.55
CA GLY A 146 8.17 29.40 -11.10
C GLY A 146 7.14 28.48 -10.41
N PRO A 147 6.76 28.82 -9.17
CA PRO A 147 5.85 28.00 -8.37
C PRO A 147 4.50 27.78 -9.05
N CYS A 148 4.03 26.54 -9.03
CA CYS A 148 2.70 26.20 -9.50
C CYS A 148 1.68 26.44 -8.39
N VAL A 149 0.44 26.73 -8.78
CA VAL A 149 -0.68 26.74 -7.84
C VAL A 149 -0.85 25.33 -7.26
N PRO A 150 -0.80 25.14 -5.93
CA PRO A 150 -0.87 23.81 -5.32
C PRO A 150 -2.30 23.25 -5.34
N GLY A 151 -2.46 22.03 -4.86
CA GLY A 151 -3.78 21.43 -4.70
C GLY A 151 -3.76 20.08 -4.00
N SER A 152 -4.61 19.15 -4.42
CA SER A 152 -4.72 17.83 -3.80
C SER A 152 -4.88 16.71 -4.82
N VAL A 153 -4.51 15.50 -4.43
CA VAL A 153 -4.66 14.27 -5.22
C VAL A 153 -5.65 13.35 -4.52
N ARG A 154 -6.46 12.64 -5.32
CA ARG A 154 -7.37 11.59 -4.86
C ARG A 154 -7.34 10.43 -5.84
N LEU A 155 -6.74 9.31 -5.42
CA LEU A 155 -6.58 8.12 -6.24
C LEU A 155 -7.21 6.90 -5.56
N LYS A 156 -7.65 5.96 -6.38
CA LYS A 156 -8.11 4.63 -5.99
C LYS A 156 -7.24 3.59 -6.69
N VAL A 157 -6.96 2.48 -6.02
CA VAL A 157 -6.26 1.37 -6.69
C VAL A 157 -7.14 0.78 -7.79
N LYS A 158 -6.59 0.65 -9.00
CA LYS A 158 -7.27 -0.01 -10.12
C LYS A 158 -7.28 -1.51 -9.84
N LYS A 159 -8.44 -2.06 -9.48
CA LYS A 159 -8.61 -3.51 -9.36
C LYS A 159 -8.39 -4.12 -10.75
N LYS A 160 -7.63 -5.21 -10.84
CA LYS A 160 -7.64 -6.05 -12.04
C LYS A 160 -9.05 -6.63 -12.16
N SER A 161 -9.78 -6.29 -13.22
CA SER A 161 -10.98 -7.04 -13.59
C SER A 161 -10.55 -8.48 -13.88
N ALA A 162 -11.17 -9.43 -13.17
CA ALA A 162 -10.96 -10.86 -13.38
C ALA A 162 -11.59 -11.32 -14.70
#